data_AF-A0A4Q0VYE9-F1
#
_entry.id   AF-A0A4Q0VYE9-F1
#
_cell.length_a   1.000
_cell.length_b   1.000
_cell.length_c   1.000
_cell.angle_alpha   90.00
_cell.angle_beta   90.00
_cell.angle_gamma   90.00
#
_symmetry.space_group_name_H-M   'P 1'
#
loop_
_entity.id
_entity.type
_entity.pdbx_description
1 polymer ?
#
loop_
_entity_poly.entity_id
_entity_poly.type
_entity_poly.pdbx_seq_one_letter_code
_entity_poly.pdbx_strand_id
1 'polypeptide(L)'
;MRKVFLLLFIVLITGCSTEKLEPKTFAEIYSGNLSAVTKIEIRHGGGELKTIVDEEVIQRWLDDIQMITFVPDENQEGRVGYLYYVKLFEGETLTFSFDTSSIGDFYFLSNDELNERLEWLFTN
;
A
#
# COMPACT_ATOMS: atom_id res chain seq x y z
N MET A 1 -26.20 -43.29 -34.34
CA MET A 1 -25.90 -41.86 -34.64
C MET A 1 -25.39 -41.21 -33.37
N ARG A 2 -24.15 -40.70 -33.45
CA ARG A 2 -23.29 -40.21 -32.38
C ARG A 2 -23.80 -38.84 -31.90
N LYS A 3 -24.29 -38.72 -30.66
CA LYS A 3 -24.48 -37.41 -30.02
C LYS A 3 -23.33 -37.19 -29.05
N VAL A 4 -22.36 -36.44 -29.57
CA VAL A 4 -21.15 -35.96 -28.91
C VAL A 4 -21.56 -35.16 -27.67
N PHE A 5 -21.22 -35.64 -26.48
CA PHE A 5 -21.30 -34.88 -25.24
C PHE A 5 -20.10 -33.93 -25.23
N LEU A 6 -20.23 -32.77 -25.88
CA LEU A 6 -19.20 -31.74 -25.89
C LEU A 6 -19.27 -31.03 -24.54
N LEU A 7 -18.39 -31.42 -23.62
CA LEU A 7 -18.17 -30.76 -22.34
C LEU A 7 -17.72 -29.32 -22.62
N LEU A 8 -18.64 -28.37 -22.47
CA LEU A 8 -18.39 -26.95 -22.62
C LEU A 8 -17.53 -26.53 -21.41
N PHE A 9 -16.22 -26.41 -21.63
CA PHE A 9 -15.28 -25.82 -20.69
C PHE A 9 -15.61 -24.32 -20.60
N ILE A 10 -16.51 -23.96 -19.69
CA ILE A 10 -16.80 -22.57 -19.34
C ILE A 10 -15.63 -22.13 -18.45
N VAL A 11 -14.55 -21.71 -19.09
CA VAL A 11 -13.52 -20.91 -18.43
C VAL A 11 -14.20 -19.58 -18.13
N LEU A 12 -14.71 -19.44 -16.90
CA LEU A 12 -15.06 -18.15 -16.33
C LEU A 12 -13.75 -17.38 -16.17
N ILE A 13 -13.35 -16.70 -17.24
CA ILE A 13 -12.40 -15.60 -17.14
C ILE A 13 -13.18 -14.51 -16.40
N THR A 14 -13.15 -14.56 -15.07
CA THR A 14 -13.55 -13.42 -14.26
C THR A 14 -12.58 -12.33 -14.64
N GLY A 15 -13.02 -11.40 -15.49
CA GLY A 15 -12.24 -10.24 -15.85
C GLY A 15 -11.78 -9.58 -14.56
N CYS A 16 -10.46 -9.43 -14.42
CA CYS A 16 -9.90 -8.59 -13.37
C CYS A 16 -10.66 -7.27 -13.41
N SER A 17 -11.26 -6.92 -12.27
CA SER A 17 -11.76 -5.58 -12.02
C SER A 17 -10.65 -4.63 -12.43
N THR A 18 -10.81 -3.95 -13.56
CA THR A 18 -9.91 -2.88 -13.95
C THR A 18 -10.28 -1.73 -13.04
N GLU A 19 -9.78 -1.77 -11.80
CA GLU A 19 -9.69 -0.55 -11.02
C GLU A 19 -8.98 0.45 -11.91
N LYS A 20 -9.68 1.55 -12.21
CA LYS A 20 -9.09 2.60 -13.02
C LYS A 20 -7.87 3.09 -12.27
N LEU A 21 -6.71 2.96 -12.90
CA LEU A 21 -5.43 3.48 -12.44
C LEU A 21 -5.50 5.01 -12.52
N GLU A 22 -6.10 5.61 -11.50
CA GLU A 22 -6.21 7.06 -11.34
C GLU A 22 -5.37 7.47 -10.12
N PRO A 23 -4.75 8.65 -10.15
CA PRO A 23 -4.08 9.20 -8.98
C PRO A 23 -5.04 9.31 -7.79
N LYS A 24 -4.56 8.93 -6.60
CA LYS A 24 -5.30 9.05 -5.35
C LYS A 24 -4.39 9.54 -4.23
N THR A 25 -4.92 10.31 -3.29
CA THR A 25 -4.18 10.66 -2.08
C THR A 25 -4.08 9.47 -1.13
N PHE A 26 -3.14 9.52 -0.19
CA PHE A 26 -3.06 8.51 0.86
C PHE A 26 -4.40 8.35 1.61
N ALA A 27 -5.06 9.47 1.94
CA ALA A 27 -6.36 9.46 2.61
C ALA A 27 -7.48 8.81 1.78
N GLU A 28 -7.42 8.90 0.45
CA GLU A 28 -8.38 8.22 -0.45
C GLU A 28 -8.11 6.71 -0.56
N ILE A 29 -6.86 6.29 -0.39
CA ILE A 29 -6.45 4.88 -0.44
C ILE A 29 -6.67 4.18 0.90
N TYR A 30 -6.40 4.87 2.01
CA TYR A 30 -6.63 4.35 3.36
C TYR A 30 -8.12 4.38 3.70
N SER A 31 -8.77 3.22 3.68
CA SER A 31 -10.22 3.10 3.93
C SER A 31 -10.62 3.15 5.41
N GLY A 32 -9.65 3.15 6.33
CA GLY A 32 -9.87 3.21 7.78
C GLY A 32 -9.95 4.64 8.31
N ASN A 33 -9.95 4.76 9.65
CA ASN A 33 -9.83 6.06 10.32
C ASN A 33 -8.36 6.31 10.69
N LEU A 34 -7.69 7.29 10.07
CA LEU A 34 -6.28 7.59 10.36
C LEU A 34 -6.04 7.91 11.85
N SER A 35 -7.01 8.54 12.51
CA SER A 35 -6.93 8.82 13.95
C SER A 35 -7.06 7.58 14.84
N ALA A 36 -7.43 6.43 14.29
CA ALA A 36 -7.50 5.16 15.03
C ALA A 36 -6.16 4.39 15.02
N VAL A 37 -5.18 4.82 14.24
CA VAL A 37 -3.86 4.19 14.16
C VAL A 37 -3.12 4.42 15.48
N THR A 38 -2.75 3.32 16.16
CA THR A 38 -2.06 3.36 17.46
C THR A 38 -0.62 2.84 17.39
N LYS A 39 -0.24 2.19 16.29
CA LYS A 39 1.10 1.63 16.11
C LYS A 39 1.49 1.63 14.65
N ILE A 40 2.75 1.99 14.39
CA ILE A 40 3.37 1.87 13.08
C ILE A 40 4.59 0.97 13.18
N GLU A 41 4.70 -0.01 12.28
CA GLU A 41 5.96 -0.71 12.03
C GLU A 41 6.54 -0.21 10.70
N ILE A 42 7.78 0.25 10.71
CA ILE A 42 8.51 0.67 9.52
C ILE A 42 9.80 -0.13 9.40
N ARG A 43 10.01 -0.74 8.23
CA ARG A 43 11.22 -1.49 7.89
C ARG A 43 11.97 -0.79 6.76
N HIS A 44 13.23 -0.49 6.98
CA HIS A 44 14.14 -0.03 5.93
C HIS A 44 14.59 -1.20 5.04
N GLY A 45 14.86 -0.95 3.76
CA GLY A 45 15.28 -1.96 2.78
C GLY A 45 16.56 -2.71 3.16
N GLY A 46 17.37 -2.12 4.05
CA GLY A 46 18.54 -2.78 4.67
C GLY A 46 18.19 -3.83 5.75
N GLY A 47 16.92 -3.98 6.12
CA GLY A 47 16.43 -4.98 7.07
C GLY A 47 16.15 -4.48 8.49
N GLU A 48 16.56 -3.25 8.82
CA GLU A 48 16.27 -2.65 10.13
C GLU A 48 14.77 -2.37 10.28
N LEU A 49 14.22 -2.73 11.44
CA LEU A 49 12.81 -2.57 11.79
C LEU A 49 12.69 -1.63 12.99
N LYS A 50 11.77 -0.67 12.89
CA LYS A 50 11.35 0.18 14.01
C LYS A 50 9.86 0.04 14.25
N THR A 51 9.49 0.09 15.52
CA THR A 51 8.11 0.09 15.99
C THR A 51 7.86 1.39 16.74
N ILE A 52 6.85 2.12 16.30
CA ILE A 52 6.50 3.45 16.78
C ILE A 52 5.12 3.33 17.42
N VAL A 53 5.02 3.75 18.67
CA VAL A 53 3.78 3.73 19.49
C VAL A 53 3.50 5.09 20.14
N ASP A 54 4.33 6.09 19.84
CA ASP A 54 4.12 7.46 20.30
C ASP A 54 3.01 8.11 19.46
N GLU A 55 1.90 8.45 20.12
CA GLU A 55 0.70 8.99 19.48
C GLU A 55 0.96 10.32 18.77
N GLU A 56 1.77 11.21 19.36
CA GLU A 56 2.08 12.51 18.76
C GLU A 56 2.90 12.37 17.49
N VAL A 57 3.88 11.45 17.50
CA VAL A 57 4.70 11.13 16.31
C VAL A 57 3.83 10.51 15.22
N ILE A 58 2.98 9.55 15.57
CA ILE A 58 2.07 8.87 14.63
C ILE A 58 1.12 9.87 13.98
N GLN A 59 0.41 10.68 14.77
CA GLN A 59 -0.59 11.60 14.23
C GLN A 59 0.07 12.69 13.38
N ARG A 60 1.22 13.24 13.80
CA ARG A 60 1.97 14.20 12.97
C ARG A 60 2.36 13.59 11.62
N TRP A 61 2.87 12.37 11.62
CA TRP A 61 3.30 11.72 10.39
C TRP A 61 2.12 11.43 9.46
N LEU A 62 1.01 10.91 10.00
CA LEU A 62 -0.20 10.65 9.22
C LEU A 62 -0.77 11.94 8.64
N ASP A 63 -0.74 13.04 9.41
CA ASP A 63 -1.19 14.35 8.94
C ASP A 63 -0.35 14.86 7.76
N ASP A 64 0.97 14.63 7.80
CA ASP A 64 1.91 15.03 6.75
C ASP A 64 1.69 14.22 5.45
N ILE A 65 1.36 12.92 5.55
CA ILE A 65 1.26 12.06 4.37
C ILE A 65 -0.14 11.97 3.77
N GLN A 66 -1.19 12.35 4.51
CA GLN A 66 -2.59 12.11 4.10
C GLN A 66 -2.94 12.70 2.72
N MET A 67 -2.29 13.80 2.34
CA MET A 67 -2.51 14.50 1.06
C MET A 67 -1.53 14.10 -0.04
N ILE A 68 -0.51 13.28 0.26
CA ILE A 68 0.45 12.82 -0.74
C ILE A 68 -0.28 11.98 -1.78
N THR A 69 -0.09 12.34 -3.05
CA THR A 69 -0.72 11.66 -4.18
C THR A 69 0.13 10.50 -4.67
N PHE A 70 -0.48 9.32 -4.73
CA PHE A 70 0.06 8.13 -5.36
C PHE A 70 -0.39 8.10 -6.82
N VAL A 71 0.57 8.27 -7.72
CA VAL A 71 0.35 8.22 -9.17
C VAL A 71 0.67 6.81 -9.65
N PRO A 72 -0.33 6.04 -10.13
CA PRO A 72 -0.08 4.69 -10.65
C PRO A 72 0.93 4.73 -11.79
N ASP A 73 1.84 3.75 -11.82
CA ASP A 73 2.73 3.58 -12.96
C ASP A 73 1.96 2.98 -14.14
N GLU A 74 2.17 3.46 -15.37
CA GLU A 74 1.60 2.80 -16.55
C GLU A 74 2.13 1.37 -16.71
N ASN A 75 3.38 1.13 -16.27
CA ASN A 75 3.97 -0.19 -16.18
C ASN A 75 3.73 -0.82 -14.80
N GLN A 76 2.72 -1.70 -14.74
CA GLN A 76 2.36 -2.52 -13.57
C GLN A 76 3.11 -3.86 -13.50
N GLU A 77 4.25 -4.00 -14.20
CA GLU A 77 5.12 -5.16 -14.01
C GLU A 77 5.64 -5.22 -12.57
N GLY A 78 5.68 -6.44 -12.02
CA GLY A 78 6.09 -6.68 -10.65
C GLY A 78 7.52 -6.22 -10.36
N ARG A 79 7.72 -5.63 -9.18
CA ARG A 79 9.02 -5.12 -8.72
C ARG A 79 9.52 -5.91 -7.51
N VAL A 80 10.84 -5.92 -7.34
CA VAL A 80 11.48 -6.55 -6.18
C VAL A 80 12.23 -5.52 -5.35
N GLY A 81 12.08 -5.61 -4.03
CA GLY A 81 12.68 -4.70 -3.08
C GLY A 81 11.88 -3.40 -2.86
N TYR A 82 12.24 -2.69 -1.81
CA TYR A 82 11.68 -1.41 -1.41
C TYR A 82 12.70 -0.65 -0.56
N LEU A 83 12.59 0.67 -0.52
CA LEU A 83 13.39 1.48 0.41
C LEU A 83 12.78 1.43 1.81
N TYR A 84 11.45 1.50 1.91
CA TYR A 84 10.71 1.36 3.15
C TYR A 84 9.47 0.50 2.95
N TYR A 85 9.14 -0.30 3.97
CA TYR A 85 7.86 -1.01 4.09
C TYR A 85 7.21 -0.63 5.41
N VAL A 86 5.96 -0.19 5.33
CA VAL A 86 5.19 0.35 6.45
C VAL A 86 3.96 -0.49 6.71
N LYS A 87 3.64 -0.68 7.97
CA LYS A 87 2.39 -1.27 8.46
C LYS A 87 1.74 -0.36 9.48
N LEU A 88 0.43 -0.15 9.33
CA LEU A 88 -0.40 0.61 10.26
C LEU A 88 -1.31 -0.33 11.04
N PHE A 89 -1.42 -0.09 12.34
CA PHE A 89 -2.23 -0.91 13.23
C PHE A 89 -3.22 -0.05 14.02
N GLU A 90 -4.44 -0.56 14.16
CA GLU A 90 -5.44 -0.08 15.10
C GLU A 90 -5.50 -1.07 16.29
N GLY A 91 -4.88 -0.69 17.40
CA GLY A 91 -4.54 -1.62 18.49
C GLY A 91 -3.54 -2.69 18.02
N GLU A 92 -3.94 -3.95 18.11
CA GLU A 92 -3.15 -5.09 17.62
C GLU A 92 -3.54 -5.56 16.20
N THR A 93 -4.53 -4.91 15.58
CA THR A 93 -5.03 -5.31 14.26
C THR A 93 -4.26 -4.56 13.18
N LEU A 94 -3.60 -5.29 12.28
CA LEU A 94 -3.03 -4.72 11.05
C LEU A 94 -4.18 -4.26 10.14
N THR A 95 -4.24 -2.96 9.85
CA THR A 95 -5.31 -2.38 9.01
C THR A 95 -4.81 -1.99 7.63
N PHE A 96 -3.52 -1.66 7.49
CA PHE A 96 -2.96 -1.24 6.22
C PHE A 96 -1.46 -1.51 6.14
N SER A 97 -0.96 -1.74 4.92
CA SER A 97 0.47 -1.80 4.67
C SER A 97 0.80 -1.36 3.25
N PHE A 98 1.97 -0.75 3.07
CA PHE A 98 2.49 -0.33 1.78
C PHE A 98 4.01 -0.30 1.80
N ASP A 99 4.62 -0.29 0.62
CA ASP A 99 6.02 0.06 0.44
C ASP A 99 6.18 1.28 -0.47
N THR A 100 7.42 1.75 -0.62
CA THR A 100 7.75 2.93 -1.44
C THR A 100 7.41 2.80 -2.93
N SER A 101 7.09 1.59 -3.40
CA SER A 101 6.78 1.30 -4.80
C SER A 101 5.37 0.74 -5.02
N SER A 102 4.72 0.22 -3.98
CA SER A 102 3.45 -0.50 -4.12
C SER A 102 2.51 -0.39 -2.93
N ILE A 103 1.21 -0.50 -3.23
CA ILE A 103 0.14 -0.72 -2.26
C ILE A 103 -0.66 -1.94 -2.75
N GLY A 104 -0.56 -3.05 -2.02
CA GLY A 104 -1.11 -4.32 -2.48
C GLY A 104 -0.42 -4.77 -3.78
N ASP A 105 -1.21 -5.05 -4.82
CA ASP A 105 -0.72 -5.47 -6.13
C ASP A 105 -0.53 -4.31 -7.13
N PHE A 106 -0.73 -3.06 -6.69
CA PHE A 106 -0.63 -1.88 -7.53
C PHE A 106 0.68 -1.15 -7.32
N TYR A 107 1.34 -0.80 -8.43
CA TYR A 107 2.62 -0.11 -8.44
C TYR A 107 2.47 1.37 -8.76
N PHE A 108 3.28 2.20 -8.10
CA PHE A 108 3.23 3.65 -8.23
C PHE A 108 4.59 4.20 -8.66
N LEU A 109 4.57 5.40 -9.22
CA LEU A 109 5.78 6.17 -9.48
C LEU A 109 6.47 6.50 -8.15
N SER A 110 7.81 6.56 -8.17
CA SER A 110 8.58 7.03 -7.01
C SER A 110 8.14 8.44 -6.61
N ASN A 111 8.00 8.66 -5.31
CA ASN A 111 7.57 9.93 -4.75
C ASN A 111 8.59 10.39 -3.71
N ASP A 112 9.34 11.45 -4.02
CA ASP A 112 10.40 11.96 -3.15
C ASP A 112 9.84 12.55 -1.84
N GLU A 113 8.67 13.20 -1.91
CA GLU A 113 7.99 13.71 -0.71
C GLU A 113 7.63 12.57 0.24
N LEU A 114 7.10 11.46 -0.30
CA LEU A 114 6.82 10.27 0.51
C LEU A 114 8.10 9.71 1.13
N ASN A 115 9.18 9.60 0.35
CA ASN A 115 10.46 9.07 0.82
C ASN A 115 11.04 9.92 1.97
N GLU A 116 10.96 11.25 1.86
CA GLU A 116 11.41 12.17 2.92
C GLU A 116 10.59 11.99 4.22
N ARG A 117 9.27 11.81 4.11
CA ARG A 117 8.41 11.57 5.30
C ARG A 117 8.67 10.21 5.92
N LEU A 118 8.99 9.19 5.13
CA LEU A 118 9.35 7.87 5.63
C LEU A 118 10.71 7.88 6.33
N GLU A 119 11.69 8.59 5.78
CA GLU A 119 12.99 8.81 6.44
C GLU A 119 12.82 9.54 7.78
N TRP A 120 12.00 10.60 7.81
CA TRP A 120 11.70 11.31 9.05
C TRP A 120 11.09 10.38 10.09
N LEU A 121 10.09 9.58 9.71
CA LEU A 121 9.46 8.61 10.60
C LEU A 121 10.45 7.54 11.07
N PHE A 122 11.36 7.11 10.21
CA PHE A 122 12.35 6.10 10.56
C PHE A 122 13.41 6.64 11.51
N THR A 123 13.70 7.94 11.50
CA THR A 123 14.81 8.53 12.29
C THR A 123 14.37 9.15 13.61
N ASN A 124 13.07 9.31 13.85
CA ASN A 124 12.46 9.85 15.07
C ASN A 124 11.70 8.77 15.85
#